data_AF-A0AAU6XKB3-F1
#
_entry.id   AF-A0AAU6XKB3-F1
#
_cell.length_a   1.000
_cell.length_b   1.000
_cell.length_c   1.000
_cell.angle_alpha   90.00
_cell.angle_beta   90.00
_cell.angle_gamma   90.00
#
_symmetry.space_group_name_H-M   'P 1'
#
loop_
_entity.id
_entity.type
_entity.pdbx_description
1 polymer ?
#
loop_
_entity_poly.entity_id
_entity_poly.type
_entity_poly.pdbx_seq_one_letter_code
_entity_poly.pdbx_strand_id
1 'polypeptide(L)'
;MRRSSAKAPASAPQTAVAGADFPRSAPAAASAEAPAAPPAAAPVDTAPRQQMRTEFPFELPRGYVDDSGTVHKDGVMRLATARDELIPLRDVRVQENPAYLSVVLLGRVITRLGTLAMVHDGVVENMFASDLAFLQDFYRQINAEGHTRAAVECPHCSEPFEVELGGSRLGES
;
A
#
# COMPACT_ATOMS: atom_id res chain seq x y z
N MET A 1 15.95 -54.17 33.52
CA MET A 1 15.63 -53.94 34.96
C MET A 1 14.83 -52.63 35.04
N ARG A 2 13.52 -52.64 35.31
CA ARG A 2 12.88 -52.68 36.65
C ARG A 2 13.40 -51.48 37.50
N ARG A 3 12.63 -50.47 37.91
CA ARG A 3 11.27 -50.49 38.50
C ARG A 3 10.69 -49.07 38.62
N SER A 4 9.38 -48.96 38.38
CA SER A 4 8.46 -47.98 39.00
C SER A 4 8.54 -48.02 40.53
N SER A 5 8.11 -46.96 41.21
CA SER A 5 7.05 -47.04 42.23
C SER A 5 6.75 -45.70 42.90
N ALA A 6 5.48 -45.34 42.86
CA ALA A 6 4.81 -44.44 43.80
C ALA A 6 4.66 -45.10 45.18
N LYS A 7 4.52 -44.30 46.26
CA LYS A 7 3.75 -44.68 47.47
C LYS A 7 3.43 -43.46 48.36
N ALA A 8 2.14 -43.28 48.68
CA ALA A 8 1.60 -42.39 49.72
C ALA A 8 1.59 -43.06 51.11
N PRO A 9 1.36 -42.32 52.22
CA PRO A 9 0.05 -42.34 52.94
C PRO A 9 -0.36 -40.94 53.54
N ALA A 10 -1.65 -40.54 53.66
CA ALA A 10 -2.65 -40.76 54.76
C ALA A 10 -2.13 -40.46 56.19
N SER A 11 -2.74 -39.73 57.16
CA SER A 11 -4.06 -39.10 57.38
C SER A 11 -4.07 -38.16 58.62
N ALA A 12 -4.94 -37.11 58.60
CA ALA A 12 -5.78 -36.46 59.68
C ALA A 12 -5.13 -35.80 60.95
N PRO A 13 -5.85 -34.98 61.79
CA PRO A 13 -7.25 -34.46 61.75
C PRO A 13 -7.34 -32.89 61.81
N GLN A 14 -8.34 -32.22 61.22
CA GLN A 14 -9.64 -31.77 61.78
C GLN A 14 -9.65 -31.16 63.21
N THR A 15 -9.95 -29.85 63.27
CA THR A 15 -10.69 -29.22 64.36
C THR A 15 -11.75 -28.29 63.77
N ALA A 16 -12.98 -28.49 64.25
CA ALA A 16 -14.20 -27.83 63.82
C ALA A 16 -14.40 -26.47 64.51
N VAL A 17 -15.19 -25.61 63.87
CA VAL A 17 -16.12 -24.70 64.56
C VAL A 17 -17.40 -24.59 63.73
N ALA A 18 -18.50 -24.95 64.39
CA ALA A 18 -19.89 -24.74 64.00
C ALA A 18 -20.20 -23.23 63.90
N GLY A 19 -21.22 -22.74 63.21
CA GLY A 19 -22.34 -23.36 62.51
C GLY A 19 -23.28 -22.23 62.05
N ALA A 20 -24.31 -22.55 61.27
CA ALA A 20 -25.65 -21.97 61.32
C ALA A 20 -26.47 -22.45 60.13
N ASP A 21 -27.67 -22.94 60.45
CA ASP A 21 -28.79 -23.28 59.57
C ASP A 21 -29.02 -22.32 58.40
N PHE A 22 -29.25 -22.90 57.22
CA PHE A 22 -30.01 -22.25 56.15
C PHE A 22 -31.23 -23.10 55.79
N PRO A 23 -32.45 -22.55 55.89
CA PRO A 23 -33.67 -23.26 55.51
C PRO A 23 -33.81 -23.36 53.99
N ARG A 24 -34.38 -24.47 53.52
CA ARG A 24 -34.82 -24.70 52.14
C ARG A 24 -35.93 -23.70 51.75
N SER A 25 -35.74 -23.00 50.64
CA SER A 25 -36.80 -22.28 49.93
C SER A 25 -37.10 -22.92 48.57
N ALA A 26 -38.39 -23.04 48.29
CA ALA A 26 -39.03 -23.61 47.10
C ALA A 26 -38.78 -22.76 45.82
N PRO A 27 -39.05 -23.28 44.61
CA PRO A 27 -38.71 -22.59 43.37
C PRO A 27 -39.67 -21.42 43.11
N ALA A 28 -39.12 -20.22 42.92
CA ALA A 28 -39.87 -19.06 42.46
C ALA A 28 -40.07 -19.13 40.94
N ALA A 29 -41.28 -18.79 40.53
CA ALA A 29 -41.81 -18.82 39.18
C ALA A 29 -40.97 -18.01 38.17
N ALA A 30 -40.87 -18.55 36.96
CA ALA A 30 -40.28 -17.90 35.80
C ALA A 30 -41.12 -16.68 35.38
N SER A 31 -40.52 -15.49 35.45
CA SER A 31 -41.01 -14.30 34.75
C SER A 31 -40.38 -14.27 33.36
N ALA A 32 -41.23 -14.27 32.33
CA ALA A 32 -40.82 -14.12 30.94
C ALA A 32 -40.27 -12.71 30.70
N GLU A 33 -39.01 -12.62 30.28
CA GLU A 33 -38.33 -11.38 29.91
C GLU A 33 -38.67 -11.04 28.44
N ALA A 34 -39.19 -9.84 28.19
CA ALA A 34 -39.49 -9.33 26.85
C ALA A 34 -38.18 -9.01 26.09
N PRO A 35 -38.12 -9.18 24.76
CA PRO A 35 -36.88 -9.03 24.00
C PRO A 35 -36.42 -7.56 24.00
N ALA A 36 -35.18 -7.33 24.42
CA ALA A 36 -34.51 -6.04 24.36
C ALA A 36 -34.39 -5.55 22.90
N ALA A 37 -34.78 -4.30 22.66
CA ALA A 37 -34.59 -3.62 21.38
C ALA A 37 -33.09 -3.54 21.03
N PRO A 38 -32.71 -3.66 19.74
CA PRO A 38 -31.31 -3.57 19.34
C PRO A 38 -30.75 -2.18 19.66
N PRO A 39 -29.46 -2.08 20.05
CA PRO A 39 -28.84 -0.79 20.30
C PRO A 39 -28.87 0.05 19.02
N ALA A 40 -29.40 1.26 19.12
CA ALA A 40 -29.44 2.23 18.04
C ALA A 40 -28.02 2.42 17.47
N ALA A 41 -27.88 2.21 16.16
CA ALA A 41 -26.63 2.40 15.45
C ALA A 41 -26.09 3.81 15.72
N ALA A 42 -24.84 3.88 16.18
CA ALA A 42 -24.12 5.14 16.27
C ALA A 42 -24.13 5.83 14.89
N PRO A 43 -24.25 7.17 14.82
CA PRO A 43 -24.27 7.88 13.56
C PRO A 43 -22.96 7.61 12.82
N VAL A 44 -23.08 7.01 11.62
CA VAL A 44 -21.96 6.82 10.71
C VAL A 44 -21.57 8.20 10.21
N ASP A 45 -20.40 8.67 10.65
CA ASP A 45 -19.85 9.95 10.22
C ASP A 45 -19.73 9.94 8.69
N THR A 46 -20.63 10.68 8.03
CA THR A 46 -20.72 10.77 6.57
C THR A 46 -19.84 11.92 6.10
N ALA A 47 -18.61 11.98 6.61
CA ALA A 47 -17.60 12.87 6.08
C ALA A 47 -17.32 12.46 4.62
N PRO A 48 -17.23 13.42 3.68
CA PRO A 48 -16.92 13.10 2.30
C PRO A 48 -15.58 12.37 2.24
N ARG A 49 -15.59 11.11 1.78
CA ARG A 49 -14.36 10.36 1.50
C ARG A 49 -13.60 11.15 0.43
N GLN A 50 -12.55 11.86 0.83
CA GLN A 50 -11.61 12.45 -0.13
C GLN A 50 -11.10 11.30 -1.00
N GLN A 51 -11.48 11.31 -2.27
CA GLN A 51 -11.05 10.29 -3.23
C GLN A 51 -9.54 10.49 -3.43
N MET A 52 -8.74 9.53 -2.99
CA MET A 52 -7.30 9.56 -3.21
C MET A 52 -7.03 9.45 -4.71
N ARG A 53 -6.32 10.43 -5.27
CA ARG A 53 -5.80 10.34 -6.64
C ARG A 53 -4.61 9.39 -6.64
N THR A 54 -4.73 8.29 -7.37
CA THR A 54 -3.73 7.23 -7.42
C THR A 54 -3.08 7.09 -8.80
N GLU A 55 -3.57 7.82 -9.81
CA GLU A 55 -3.07 7.79 -11.18
C GLU A 55 -2.73 9.20 -11.69
N PHE A 56 -1.61 9.27 -12.41
CA PHE A 56 -1.01 10.49 -12.89
C PHE A 56 -0.63 10.32 -14.37
N PRO A 57 -1.22 11.13 -15.27
CA PRO A 57 -0.84 11.12 -16.67
C PRO A 57 0.53 11.78 -16.87
N PHE A 58 1.27 11.31 -17.86
CA PHE A 58 2.53 11.90 -18.29
C PHE A 58 2.63 11.87 -19.82
N GLU A 59 3.52 12.68 -20.38
CA GLU A 59 3.92 12.62 -21.78
C GLU A 59 5.43 12.45 -21.85
N LEU A 60 5.91 11.43 -22.58
CA LEU A 60 7.34 11.24 -22.79
C LEU A 60 7.92 12.37 -23.67
N PRO A 61 9.09 12.93 -23.31
CA PRO A 61 9.76 13.95 -24.13
C PRO A 61 9.96 13.53 -25.59
N ARG A 62 10.49 12.32 -25.84
CA ARG A 62 10.68 11.78 -27.20
C ARG A 62 9.62 10.74 -27.56
N GLY A 63 9.39 9.78 -26.67
CA GLY A 63 8.44 8.69 -26.89
C GLY A 63 9.12 7.34 -27.09
N TYR A 64 8.42 6.29 -26.72
CA TYR A 64 8.81 4.91 -26.98
C TYR A 64 8.43 4.50 -28.41
N VAL A 65 9.35 3.89 -29.15
CA VAL A 65 9.08 3.36 -30.50
C VAL A 65 8.95 1.85 -30.40
N ASP A 66 7.80 1.31 -30.78
CA ASP A 66 7.59 -0.13 -30.78
C ASP A 66 8.11 -0.82 -32.04
N ASP A 67 8.00 -2.15 -32.08
CA ASP A 67 8.47 -2.98 -33.20
C ASP A 67 7.76 -2.67 -34.53
N SER A 68 6.57 -2.06 -34.49
CA SER A 68 5.84 -1.62 -35.68
C SER A 68 6.25 -0.24 -36.17
N GLY A 69 7.15 0.45 -35.44
CA GLY A 69 7.54 1.83 -35.69
C GLY A 69 6.55 2.86 -35.14
N THR A 70 5.56 2.44 -34.34
CA THR A 70 4.59 3.36 -33.74
C THR A 70 5.23 4.06 -32.53
N VAL A 71 5.04 5.37 -32.44
CA VAL A 71 5.55 6.20 -31.34
C VAL A 71 4.48 6.38 -30.27
N HIS A 72 4.81 6.01 -29.04
CA HIS A 72 3.95 6.14 -27.86
C HIS A 72 4.51 7.20 -26.94
N LYS A 73 3.77 8.30 -26.74
CA LYS A 73 4.20 9.41 -25.88
C LYS A 73 3.34 9.54 -24.62
N ASP A 74 2.02 9.44 -24.77
CA ASP A 74 1.09 9.57 -23.65
C ASP A 74 1.07 8.33 -22.78
N GLY A 75 1.19 8.49 -21.47
CA GLY A 75 1.16 7.40 -20.51
C GLY A 75 0.46 7.73 -19.21
N VAL A 76 0.26 6.72 -18.39
CA VAL A 76 -0.30 6.83 -17.04
C VAL A 76 0.57 6.03 -16.09
N MET A 77 0.96 6.66 -14.99
CA MET A 77 1.66 6.02 -13.88
C MET A 77 0.76 6.04 -12.65
N ARG A 78 0.71 4.93 -11.93
CA ARG A 78 0.04 4.85 -10.63
C ARG A 78 1.04 5.06 -9.49
N LEU A 79 0.53 5.41 -8.31
CA LEU A 79 1.31 5.34 -7.08
C LEU A 79 1.86 3.93 -6.88
N ALA A 80 3.11 3.86 -6.45
CA ALA A 80 3.76 2.63 -6.07
C ALA A 80 3.19 2.14 -4.75
N THR A 81 2.99 0.83 -4.66
CA THR A 81 2.70 0.15 -3.40
C THR A 81 4.00 -0.33 -2.78
N ALA A 82 3.99 -0.62 -1.47
CA ALA A 82 5.13 -1.26 -0.81
C ALA A 82 5.54 -2.59 -1.50
N ARG A 83 4.60 -3.28 -2.15
CA ARG A 83 4.89 -4.49 -2.92
C ARG A 83 5.72 -4.18 -4.18
N ASP A 84 5.44 -3.07 -4.84
CA ASP A 84 6.19 -2.63 -6.01
C ASP A 84 7.65 -2.33 -5.64
N GLU A 85 7.89 -1.75 -4.46
CA GLU A 85 9.24 -1.43 -3.95
C GLU A 85 10.04 -2.66 -3.50
N LEU A 86 9.37 -3.62 -2.84
CA LEU A 86 10.08 -4.73 -2.19
C LEU A 86 10.35 -5.93 -3.10
N ILE A 87 9.42 -6.26 -4.01
CA ILE A 87 9.59 -7.45 -4.85
C ILE A 87 10.78 -7.34 -5.83
N PRO A 88 11.08 -6.20 -6.48
CA PRO A 88 12.19 -6.10 -7.43
C PRO A 88 13.56 -6.38 -6.80
N LEU A 89 13.71 -6.15 -5.49
CA LEU A 89 14.95 -6.44 -4.77
C LEU A 89 15.33 -7.94 -4.77
N ARG A 90 14.38 -8.80 -5.13
CA ARG A 90 14.60 -10.25 -5.29
C ARG A 90 14.97 -10.66 -6.72
N ASP A 91 14.86 -9.75 -7.70
CA ASP A 91 15.26 -10.01 -9.08
C ASP A 91 16.79 -10.14 -9.15
N VAL A 92 17.28 -11.23 -9.77
CA VAL A 92 18.72 -11.50 -9.88
C VAL A 92 19.44 -10.38 -10.62
N ARG A 93 18.82 -9.79 -11.65
CA ARG A 93 19.40 -8.67 -12.41
C ARG A 93 19.58 -7.43 -11.54
N VAL A 94 18.68 -7.19 -10.59
CA VAL A 94 18.78 -6.09 -9.63
C VAL A 94 19.86 -6.36 -8.58
N GLN A 95 20.02 -7.61 -8.14
CA GLN A 95 21.08 -7.99 -7.21
C GLN A 95 22.48 -7.84 -7.84
N GLU A 96 22.61 -8.22 -9.11
CA GLU A 96 23.84 -8.07 -9.88
C GLU A 96 24.11 -6.61 -10.26
N ASN A 97 23.06 -5.84 -10.56
CA ASN A 97 23.14 -4.44 -10.92
C ASN A 97 22.01 -3.62 -10.25
N PRO A 98 22.28 -2.95 -9.12
CA PRO A 98 21.28 -2.14 -8.43
C PRO A 98 20.68 -1.01 -9.28
N ALA A 99 21.39 -0.54 -10.32
CA ALA A 99 20.86 0.46 -11.25
C ALA A 99 19.69 -0.06 -12.09
N TYR A 100 19.49 -1.38 -12.17
CA TYR A 100 18.38 -2.01 -12.88
C TYR A 100 17.05 -1.94 -12.11
N LEU A 101 17.09 -1.59 -10.82
CA LEU A 101 15.90 -1.49 -9.96
C LEU A 101 14.86 -0.53 -10.56
N SER A 102 15.28 0.63 -11.03
CA SER A 102 14.38 1.65 -11.60
C SER A 102 13.66 1.15 -12.84
N VAL A 103 14.29 0.32 -13.69
CA VAL A 103 13.66 -0.27 -14.87
C VAL A 103 12.52 -1.21 -14.47
N VAL A 104 12.79 -2.13 -13.52
CA VAL A 104 11.79 -3.09 -13.02
C VAL A 104 10.64 -2.38 -12.30
N LEU A 105 10.95 -1.35 -11.51
CA LEU A 105 9.94 -0.54 -10.83
C LEU A 105 9.03 0.16 -11.83
N LEU A 106 9.60 0.88 -12.79
CA LEU A 106 8.84 1.64 -13.80
C LEU A 106 7.94 0.72 -14.62
N GLY A 107 8.43 -0.47 -15.01
CA GLY A 107 7.63 -1.48 -15.71
C GLY A 107 6.41 -1.97 -14.93
N ARG A 108 6.34 -1.77 -13.61
CA ARG A 108 5.20 -2.18 -12.77
C ARG A 108 4.17 -1.09 -12.50
N VAL A 109 4.62 0.16 -12.51
CA VAL A 109 3.81 1.30 -12.08
C VAL A 109 3.26 2.09 -13.26
N ILE A 110 3.83 1.92 -14.45
CA ILE A 110 3.22 2.43 -15.68
C ILE A 110 2.06 1.51 -16.05
N THR A 111 0.83 2.02 -15.95
CA THR A 111 -0.39 1.25 -16.22
C THR A 111 -0.84 1.35 -17.68
N ARG A 112 -0.40 2.38 -18.40
CA ARG A 112 -0.67 2.59 -19.82
C ARG A 112 0.46 3.38 -20.47
N LEU A 113 0.80 3.02 -21.69
CA LEU A 113 1.66 3.81 -22.57
C LEU A 113 1.15 3.67 -24.01
N GLY A 114 0.61 4.77 -24.54
CA GLY A 114 -0.03 4.83 -25.85
C GLY A 114 -1.07 3.72 -26.03
N THR A 115 -0.88 2.92 -27.09
CA THR A 115 -1.75 1.79 -27.45
C THR A 115 -1.15 0.42 -27.09
N LEU A 116 -0.05 0.39 -26.32
CA LEU A 116 0.56 -0.87 -25.89
C LEU A 116 -0.41 -1.67 -25.03
N ALA A 117 -0.51 -2.97 -25.32
CA ALA A 117 -1.38 -3.88 -24.56
C ALA A 117 -0.87 -4.11 -23.12
N MET A 118 0.44 -4.06 -22.92
CA MET A 118 1.10 -4.25 -21.63
C MET A 118 2.41 -3.48 -21.60
N VAL A 119 2.71 -2.86 -20.46
CA VAL A 119 4.03 -2.29 -20.18
C VAL A 119 4.76 -3.25 -19.24
N HIS A 120 5.98 -3.62 -19.60
CA HIS A 120 6.87 -4.46 -18.80
C HIS A 120 8.27 -3.85 -18.80
N ASP A 121 9.18 -4.42 -18.01
CA ASP A 121 10.57 -3.95 -17.90
C ASP A 121 11.27 -3.84 -19.26
N GLY A 122 11.12 -4.84 -20.14
CA GLY A 122 11.66 -4.78 -21.51
C GLY A 122 11.18 -3.59 -22.36
N VAL A 123 9.98 -3.04 -22.11
CA VAL A 123 9.54 -1.80 -22.78
C VAL A 123 10.38 -0.62 -22.28
N VAL A 124 10.59 -0.55 -20.96
CA VAL A 124 11.37 0.51 -20.30
C VAL A 124 12.86 0.42 -20.66
N GLU A 125 13.42 -0.79 -20.79
CA GLU A 125 14.81 -1.03 -21.24
C GLU A 125 15.07 -0.43 -22.63
N ASN A 126 14.07 -0.46 -23.50
CA ASN A 126 14.18 -0.01 -24.89
C ASN A 126 13.79 1.46 -25.10
N MET A 127 13.58 2.22 -24.03
CA MET A 127 13.34 3.66 -24.12
C MET A 127 14.63 4.45 -24.34
N PHE A 128 14.50 5.66 -24.90
CA PHE A 128 15.61 6.61 -24.91
C PHE A 128 16.02 6.97 -23.48
N ALA A 129 17.32 7.19 -23.26
CA ALA A 129 17.85 7.58 -21.95
C ALA A 129 17.17 8.84 -21.38
N SER A 130 16.78 9.80 -22.23
CA SER A 130 16.05 11.00 -21.79
C SER A 130 14.65 10.71 -21.27
N ASP A 131 13.95 9.76 -21.88
CA ASP A 131 12.60 9.36 -21.45
C ASP A 131 12.66 8.53 -20.18
N LEU A 132 13.66 7.65 -20.07
CA LEU A 132 13.92 6.91 -18.83
C LEU A 132 14.23 7.85 -17.67
N ALA A 133 15.07 8.88 -17.87
CA ALA A 133 15.36 9.88 -16.85
C ALA A 133 14.09 10.64 -16.44
N PHE A 134 13.29 11.11 -17.41
CA PHE A 134 12.01 11.75 -17.15
C PHE A 134 11.07 10.89 -16.29
N LEU A 135 10.93 9.60 -16.63
CA LEU A 135 10.07 8.68 -15.87
C LEU A 135 10.59 8.42 -14.45
N GLN A 136 11.91 8.35 -14.26
CA GLN A 136 12.51 8.24 -12.94
C GLN A 136 12.21 9.46 -12.08
N ASP A 137 12.27 10.66 -12.66
CA ASP A 137 11.98 11.91 -11.97
C ASP A 137 10.49 12.00 -11.62
N PHE A 138 9.63 11.69 -12.59
CA PHE A 138 8.18 11.64 -12.41
C PHE A 138 7.77 10.65 -11.31
N TYR A 139 8.38 9.46 -11.29
CA TYR A 139 8.13 8.46 -10.25
C TYR A 139 8.45 8.99 -8.85
N ARG A 140 9.63 9.62 -8.68
CA ARG A 140 10.03 10.18 -7.39
C ARG A 140 9.07 11.28 -6.95
N GLN A 141 8.69 12.15 -7.88
CA GLN A 141 7.78 13.26 -7.64
C GLN A 141 6.41 12.80 -7.10
N ILE A 142 5.73 11.89 -7.82
CA ILE A 142 4.38 11.47 -7.43
C ILE A 142 4.37 10.63 -6.16
N ASN A 143 5.42 9.86 -5.88
CA ASN A 143 5.47 8.97 -4.70
C ASN A 143 6.03 9.65 -3.45
N ALA A 144 6.78 10.75 -3.58
CA ALA A 144 7.22 11.56 -2.44
C ALA A 144 6.18 12.60 -2.03
N GLU A 145 5.55 13.27 -3.02
CA GLU A 145 4.77 14.50 -2.77
C GLU A 145 3.28 14.33 -3.07
N GLY A 146 2.88 13.24 -3.76
CA GLY A 146 1.48 12.95 -4.07
C GLY A 146 0.87 13.84 -5.16
N HIS A 147 1.69 14.64 -5.85
CA HIS A 147 1.32 15.48 -6.97
C HIS A 147 2.41 15.49 -8.05
N THR A 148 2.09 16.10 -9.19
CA THR A 148 2.95 16.18 -10.39
C THR A 148 3.68 17.51 -10.54
N ARG A 149 3.54 18.41 -9.56
CA ARG A 149 4.29 19.68 -9.50
C ARG A 149 5.67 19.47 -8.93
N ALA A 150 6.70 19.94 -9.61
CA ALA A 150 8.07 19.95 -9.11
C ALA A 150 8.49 21.38 -8.77
N ALA A 151 9.06 21.56 -7.57
CA ALA A 151 9.76 22.80 -7.23
C ALA A 151 11.14 22.79 -7.91
N VAL A 152 11.42 23.81 -8.71
CA VAL A 152 12.69 24.02 -9.39
C VAL A 152 13.25 25.39 -9.08
N GLU A 153 14.57 25.49 -8.92
CA GLU A 153 15.25 26.76 -8.73
C GLU A 153 15.84 27.25 -10.06
N CYS A 154 15.62 28.51 -10.38
CA CYS A 154 16.24 29.13 -11.55
C CYS A 154 17.75 29.27 -11.34
N PRO A 155 18.62 28.69 -12.20
CA PRO A 155 20.07 28.79 -12.02
C PRO A 155 20.64 30.20 -12.26
N HIS A 156 19.82 31.13 -12.77
CA HIS A 156 20.25 32.50 -13.07
C HIS A 156 19.96 33.49 -11.94
N CYS A 157 18.81 33.35 -11.28
CA CYS A 157 18.37 34.28 -10.23
C CYS A 157 18.05 33.62 -8.88
N SER A 158 18.14 32.29 -8.80
CA SER A 158 17.81 31.50 -7.60
C SER A 158 16.38 31.65 -7.09
N GLU A 159 15.47 32.22 -7.89
CA GLU A 159 14.05 32.28 -7.56
C GLU A 159 13.44 30.87 -7.73
N PRO A 160 12.76 30.32 -6.71
CA PRO A 160 12.06 29.04 -6.84
C PRO A 160 10.75 29.23 -7.60
N PHE A 161 10.39 28.26 -8.45
CA PHE A 161 9.10 28.21 -9.13
C PHE A 161 8.60 26.76 -9.25
N GLU A 162 7.28 26.59 -9.41
CA GLU A 162 6.67 25.27 -9.61
C GLU A 162 6.46 25.01 -11.10
N VAL A 163 6.85 23.82 -11.56
CA VAL A 163 6.54 23.31 -12.90
C VAL A 163 5.63 22.09 -12.82
N GLU A 164 4.67 22.00 -13.73
CA GLU A 164 3.82 20.83 -13.87
C GLU A 164 4.52 19.80 -14.77
N LEU A 165 4.93 18.66 -14.21
CA LEU A 165 5.55 17.58 -15.00
C LEU A 165 4.50 16.77 -15.77
N GLY A 166 3.23 16.87 -15.39
CA GLY A 166 2.11 16.18 -16.04
C GLY A 166 1.65 16.89 -17.30
N GLY A 167 2.18 16.46 -18.46
CA GLY A 167 1.56 16.60 -19.79
C GLY A 167 0.73 17.86 -20.04
N SER A 168 1.35 19.04 -20.04
CA SER A 168 0.83 20.18 -20.77
C SER A 168 1.98 21.06 -21.27
N ARG A 169 1.97 21.35 -22.57
CA ARG A 169 2.89 22.29 -23.21
C ARG A 169 2.86 23.63 -22.47
N LEU A 170 3.90 23.92 -21.70
CA LEU A 170 4.19 25.26 -21.20
C LEU A 170 5.11 25.93 -22.22
N GLY A 171 4.57 26.85 -23.02
CA GLY A 171 5.36 27.76 -23.84
C GLY A 171 5.01 27.78 -25.33
N GLU A 172 3.79 28.22 -25.66
CA GLU A 172 3.54 28.87 -26.96
C GLU A 172 3.61 30.37 -26.70
N SER A 173 4.60 31.07 -27.25
CA SER A 173 4.66 32.53 -27.36
C SER A 173 5.34 32.89 -28.65
#